data_AF-A0A1I4TJ28-F1
#
_entry.id   AF-A0A1I4TJ28-F1
#
_cell.length_a   1.000
_cell.length_b   1.000
_cell.length_c   1.000
_cell.angle_alpha   90.00
_cell.angle_beta   90.00
_cell.angle_gamma   90.00
#
_symmetry.space_group_name_H-M   'P 1'
#
loop_
_entity.id
_entity.type
_entity.pdbx_description
1 polymer ?
#
loop_
_entity_poly.entity_id
_entity_poly.type
_entity_poly.pdbx_seq_one_letter_code
_entity_poly.pdbx_strand_id
1 'polypeptide(L)'
;MRNWPKTIPGASFKGFPFHVEDEGIGESGRLVAVHPYARAETHGTEDMGRKARSYHVTAYIVGDDADAEAMAFVERCSTPGAGMLVLPISDPVIVHCVGCSTNNRKTEMGKVAFDLKFLEQGSEAGGPSPIALGDRIAQGALDTLGGIVSDAISAFVPDELVGFLPPF
;
A
#
# COMPACT_ATOMS: atom_id res chain seq x y z
N MET A 1 27.91 5.81 4.61
CA MET A 1 27.35 5.98 5.97
C MET A 1 26.35 7.12 5.95
N ARG A 2 25.16 6.95 6.55
CA ARG A 2 24.12 7.99 6.59
C ARG A 2 24.54 9.11 7.54
N ASN A 3 24.44 10.38 7.10
CA ASN A 3 24.71 11.55 7.94
C ASN A 3 23.41 11.99 8.63
N TRP A 4 23.10 11.39 9.77
CA TRP A 4 21.81 11.52 10.46
C TRP A 4 21.36 12.97 10.67
N PRO A 5 22.16 13.89 11.25
CA PRO A 5 21.70 15.25 11.49
C PRO A 5 21.31 16.05 10.24
N LYS A 6 21.83 15.66 9.06
CA LYS A 6 21.58 16.35 7.80
C LYS A 6 20.54 15.66 6.91
N THR A 7 20.18 14.41 7.20
CA THR A 7 19.38 13.55 6.29
C THR A 7 18.10 13.02 6.92
N ILE A 8 17.76 13.45 8.14
CA ILE A 8 16.48 13.14 8.77
C ILE A 8 15.42 14.11 8.21
N PRO A 9 14.41 13.64 7.47
CA PRO A 9 13.28 14.48 7.09
C PRO A 9 12.44 14.84 8.33
N GLY A 10 11.75 15.98 8.26
CA GLY A 10 10.69 16.29 9.23
C GLY A 10 9.54 15.30 9.09
N ALA A 11 8.98 14.86 10.22
CA ALA A 11 7.87 13.93 10.20
C ALA A 11 6.59 14.63 9.74
N SER A 12 5.80 13.96 8.92
CA SER A 12 4.52 14.49 8.47
C SER A 12 3.53 13.40 8.06
N PHE A 13 2.24 13.70 8.19
CA PHE A 13 1.17 12.84 7.73
C PHE A 13 0.15 13.65 6.93
N LYS A 14 -0.15 13.21 5.70
CA LYS A 14 -0.98 13.98 4.75
C LYS A 14 -0.49 15.44 4.60
N GLY A 15 0.82 15.66 4.70
CA GLY A 15 1.45 16.99 4.67
C GLY A 15 1.31 17.82 5.95
N PHE A 16 0.67 17.32 7.01
CA PHE A 16 0.64 17.97 8.32
C PHE A 16 1.94 17.64 9.08
N PRO A 17 2.78 18.63 9.44
CA PRO A 17 4.04 18.39 10.13
C PRO A 17 3.83 18.08 11.62
N PHE A 18 4.65 17.20 12.19
CA PHE A 18 4.68 16.93 13.63
C PHE A 18 6.08 16.49 14.07
N HIS A 19 6.32 16.43 15.38
CA HIS A 19 7.55 15.90 15.96
C HIS A 19 7.36 14.46 16.44
N VAL A 20 8.45 13.67 16.40
CA VAL A 20 8.45 12.24 16.76
C VAL A 20 9.37 12.04 17.96
N GLU A 21 8.88 11.37 19.00
CA GLU A 21 9.70 10.88 20.12
C GLU A 21 10.12 9.44 19.89
N ASP A 22 9.18 8.61 19.44
CA ASP A 22 9.41 7.19 19.17
C ASP A 22 8.69 6.79 17.88
N GLU A 23 9.37 6.02 17.05
CA GLU A 23 8.78 5.38 15.88
C GLU A 23 9.17 3.90 15.83
N GLY A 24 8.20 3.06 15.50
CA GLY A 24 8.39 1.62 15.43
C GLY A 24 7.47 0.94 14.42
N ILE A 25 7.94 -0.18 13.90
CA ILE A 25 7.10 -1.11 13.14
C ILE A 25 6.39 -1.99 14.15
N GLY A 26 5.06 -1.89 14.22
CA GLY A 26 4.24 -2.64 15.16
C GLY A 26 4.08 -4.09 14.75
N GLU A 27 3.45 -4.31 13.60
CA GLU A 27 3.29 -5.63 13.00
C GLU A 27 4.01 -5.68 11.65
N SER A 28 4.78 -6.74 11.43
CA SER A 28 5.41 -7.06 10.16
C SER A 28 5.68 -8.56 10.09
N GLY A 29 5.82 -9.09 8.87
CA GLY A 29 6.10 -10.51 8.64
C GLY A 29 5.14 -11.14 7.63
N ARG A 30 4.98 -12.46 7.74
CA ARG A 30 4.05 -13.23 6.92
C ARG A 30 2.87 -13.73 7.77
N LEU A 31 1.70 -13.80 7.15
CA LEU A 31 0.51 -14.39 7.75
C LEU A 31 0.61 -15.91 7.55
N VAL A 32 0.78 -16.67 8.64
CA VAL A 32 0.91 -18.13 8.59
C VAL A 32 -0.25 -18.76 9.34
N ALA A 33 -1.05 -19.58 8.64
CA ALA A 33 -2.09 -20.40 9.22
C ALA A 33 -1.48 -21.64 9.86
N VAL A 34 -1.88 -21.96 11.09
CA VAL A 34 -1.39 -23.12 11.84
C VAL A 34 -2.52 -24.14 11.93
N HIS A 35 -2.27 -25.36 11.46
CA HIS A 35 -3.24 -26.46 11.43
C HIS A 35 -2.86 -27.53 12.47
N PRO A 36 -3.56 -27.60 13.61
CA PRO A 36 -3.32 -28.62 14.62
C PRO A 36 -3.93 -29.97 14.22
N TYR A 37 -3.21 -31.06 14.51
CA TYR A 37 -3.70 -32.43 14.35
C TYR A 37 -3.95 -33.08 15.71
N ALA A 38 -5.07 -33.78 15.86
CA ALA A 38 -5.42 -34.41 17.13
C ALA A 38 -4.35 -35.44 17.56
N ARG A 39 -3.88 -35.33 18.81
CA ARG A 39 -2.84 -36.19 19.42
C ARG A 39 -1.45 -36.12 18.75
N ALA A 40 -1.22 -35.15 17.86
CA ALA A 40 0.11 -34.90 17.30
C ALA A 40 0.83 -33.82 18.11
N GLU A 41 2.11 -34.04 18.38
CA GLU A 41 3.01 -33.00 18.93
C GLU A 41 3.56 -32.07 17.83
N THR A 42 3.19 -32.32 16.58
CA THR A 42 3.61 -31.56 15.40
C THR A 42 2.40 -30.95 14.69
N HIS A 43 2.61 -29.82 14.01
CA HIS A 43 1.55 -29.00 13.43
C HIS A 43 1.91 -28.65 11.98
N GLY A 44 0.90 -28.58 11.11
CA GLY A 44 1.08 -28.06 9.75
C GLY A 44 1.08 -26.53 9.75
N THR A 45 1.88 -25.91 8.88
CA THR A 45 1.85 -24.46 8.67
C THR A 45 1.63 -24.15 7.20
N GLU A 46 0.64 -23.31 6.91
CA GLU A 46 0.38 -22.81 5.56
C GLU A 46 0.65 -21.30 5.49
N ASP A 47 1.36 -20.87 4.47
CA ASP A 47 1.78 -19.49 4.34
C ASP A 47 0.81 -18.68 3.47
N MET A 48 0.03 -17.80 4.12
CA MET A 48 -1.08 -17.03 3.53
C MET A 48 -0.67 -15.67 2.97
N GLY A 49 0.62 -15.35 2.95
CA GLY A 49 1.13 -14.13 2.31
C GLY A 49 1.75 -13.13 3.28
N ARG A 50 1.98 -11.91 2.81
CA ARG A 50 2.57 -10.84 3.63
C ARG A 50 1.53 -10.24 4.57
N LYS A 51 1.89 -10.08 5.84
CA LYS A 51 1.06 -9.35 6.80
C LYS A 51 1.10 -7.86 6.47
N ALA A 52 -0.04 -7.18 6.55
CA ALA A 52 -0.06 -5.72 6.42
C ALA A 52 0.81 -5.11 7.52
N ARG A 53 1.74 -4.23 7.14
CA ARG A 53 2.59 -3.58 8.15
C ARG A 53 1.79 -2.52 8.90
N SER A 54 1.93 -2.52 10.21
CA SER A 54 1.47 -1.43 11.05
C SER A 54 2.64 -0.64 11.60
N TYR A 55 2.43 0.65 11.82
CA TYR A 55 3.41 1.56 12.40
C TYR A 55 2.82 2.16 13.67
N HIS A 56 3.63 2.19 14.72
CA HIS A 56 3.33 2.86 15.97
C HIS A 56 4.26 4.05 16.10
N VAL A 57 3.69 5.22 16.36
CA VAL A 57 4.46 6.46 16.45
C VAL A 57 3.97 7.23 17.67
N THR A 58 4.89 7.53 18.58
CA THR A 58 4.66 8.50 19.65
C THR A 58 5.14 9.85 19.15
N ALA A 59 4.18 10.74 18.91
CA ALA A 59 4.39 12.04 18.29
C ALA A 59 3.98 13.18 19.24
N TYR A 60 4.40 14.40 18.93
CA TYR A 60 3.97 15.58 19.64
C TYR A 60 3.95 16.82 18.77
N ILE A 61 3.14 17.78 19.19
CA ILE A 61 3.09 19.14 18.66
C ILE A 61 3.48 20.07 19.81
N VAL A 62 4.32 21.07 19.51
CA VAL A 62 4.82 22.04 20.48
C VAL A 62 4.65 23.44 19.91
N GLY A 63 4.21 24.38 20.74
CA GLY A 63 3.94 25.74 20.34
C GLY A 63 2.91 26.41 21.24
N ASP A 64 2.70 27.71 21.04
CA ASP A 64 1.71 28.49 21.80
C ASP A 64 0.28 28.07 21.43
N ASP A 65 0.06 27.67 20.17
CA ASP A 65 -1.22 27.19 19.62
C ASP A 65 -1.27 25.64 19.53
N ALA A 66 -0.45 24.94 20.30
CA ALA A 66 -0.30 23.48 20.20
C ALA A 66 -1.61 22.72 20.44
N ASP A 67 -2.53 23.26 21.24
CA ASP A 67 -3.86 22.69 21.49
C ASP A 67 -4.79 22.80 20.26
N ALA A 68 -4.78 23.95 19.59
CA ALA A 68 -5.54 24.15 18.35
C ALA A 68 -4.97 23.31 17.20
N GLU A 69 -3.65 23.29 17.03
CA GLU A 69 -2.98 22.45 16.04
C GLU A 69 -3.20 20.96 16.29
N ALA A 70 -3.20 20.55 17.57
CA ALA A 70 -3.51 19.19 17.97
C ALA A 70 -4.90 18.74 17.54
N MET A 71 -5.92 19.58 17.74
CA MET A 71 -7.27 19.27 17.29
C MET A 71 -7.34 19.18 15.76
N ALA A 72 -6.67 20.08 15.05
CA ALA A 72 -6.59 20.02 13.59
C ALA A 72 -5.92 18.74 13.09
N PHE A 73 -4.90 18.25 13.80
CA PHE A 73 -4.23 17.01 13.49
C PHE A 73 -5.14 15.79 13.71
N VAL A 74 -5.90 15.76 14.80
CA VAL A 74 -6.90 14.70 15.06
C VAL A 74 -7.94 14.65 13.92
N GLU A 75 -8.43 15.79 13.46
CA GLU A 75 -9.36 15.84 12.32
C GLU A 75 -8.69 15.40 11.01
N ARG A 76 -7.40 15.70 10.82
CA ARG A 76 -6.63 15.21 9.68
C ARG A 76 -6.51 13.69 9.68
N CYS A 77 -6.31 13.09 10.85
CA CYS A 77 -6.30 11.64 11.05
C CYS A 77 -7.66 10.99 10.73
N SER A 78 -8.75 11.70 11.02
CA SER A 78 -10.13 11.25 10.73
C SER A 78 -10.57 11.49 9.27
N THR A 79 -9.76 12.18 8.46
CA THR A 79 -10.07 12.42 7.04
C THR A 79 -10.01 11.09 6.26
N PRO A 80 -11.00 10.79 5.39
CA PRO A 80 -11.02 9.54 4.63
C PRO A 80 -9.80 9.38 3.71
N GLY A 81 -9.52 8.12 3.36
CA GLY A 81 -8.47 7.76 2.42
C GLY A 81 -7.07 7.62 3.05
N ALA A 82 -6.21 6.91 2.33
CA ALA A 82 -4.81 6.76 2.70
C ALA A 82 -4.05 8.08 2.49
N GLY A 83 -2.97 8.26 3.24
CA GLY A 83 -2.13 9.45 3.18
C GLY A 83 -0.66 9.08 3.24
N MET A 84 0.18 9.95 2.68
CA MET A 84 1.61 9.81 2.82
C MET A 84 2.01 10.07 4.28
N LEU A 85 2.70 9.09 4.87
CA LEU A 85 3.40 9.19 6.15
C LEU A 85 4.90 9.27 5.86
N VAL A 86 5.51 10.34 6.35
CA VAL A 86 6.96 10.55 6.33
C VAL A 86 7.44 10.51 7.77
N LEU A 87 8.42 9.65 8.05
CA LEU A 87 9.05 9.53 9.35
C LEU A 87 10.56 9.76 9.26
N PRO A 88 11.22 10.08 10.39
CA PRO A 88 12.66 10.34 10.45
C PRO A 88 13.54 9.18 9.97
N ILE A 89 13.27 7.97 10.47
CA ILE A 89 14.08 6.76 10.27
C ILE A 89 13.44 5.91 9.17
N SER A 90 12.12 5.72 9.23
CA SER A 90 11.37 4.86 8.32
C SER A 90 11.21 5.48 6.92
N ASP A 91 11.12 4.64 5.90
CA ASP A 91 10.86 5.11 4.53
C ASP A 91 9.44 5.70 4.39
N PRO A 92 9.25 6.70 3.52
CA PRO A 92 7.93 7.24 3.22
C PRO A 92 6.98 6.17 2.71
N VAL A 93 5.79 6.07 3.32
CA VAL A 93 4.81 5.02 3.01
C VAL A 93 3.41 5.60 2.98
N ILE A 94 2.55 5.06 2.11
CA ILE A 94 1.13 5.43 2.08
C ILE A 94 0.38 4.54 3.08
N VAL A 95 -0.31 5.17 4.02
CA VAL A 95 -0.94 4.52 5.17
C VAL A 95 -2.32 5.09 5.47
N HIS A 96 -3.15 4.28 6.13
CA HIS A 96 -4.36 4.72 6.81
C HIS A 96 -4.05 5.02 8.28
N CYS A 97 -4.59 6.11 8.80
CA CYS A 97 -4.61 6.34 10.25
C CYS A 97 -5.72 5.48 10.87
N VAL A 98 -5.34 4.49 11.66
CA VAL A 98 -6.28 3.54 12.31
C VAL A 98 -6.53 3.93 13.75
N GLY A 99 -5.61 4.66 14.39
CA GLY A 99 -5.77 5.15 15.74
C GLY A 99 -5.00 6.44 15.96
N CYS A 100 -5.64 7.39 16.61
CA CYS A 100 -5.04 8.65 17.06
C CYS A 100 -5.59 8.94 18.46
N SER A 101 -4.73 8.88 19.47
CA SER A 101 -5.09 9.20 20.86
C SER A 101 -4.11 10.18 21.46
N THR A 102 -4.61 11.14 22.25
CA THR A 102 -3.78 12.11 22.97
C THR A 102 -3.27 11.53 24.30
N ASN A 103 -1.99 11.73 24.59
CA ASN A 103 -1.32 11.27 25.81
C ASN A 103 -0.60 12.44 26.50
N ASN A 104 -1.40 13.40 26.96
CA ASN A 104 -0.88 14.65 27.51
C ASN A 104 -0.51 14.50 28.99
N ARG A 105 0.69 14.98 29.35
CA ARG A 105 1.13 15.05 30.74
C ARG A 105 1.03 16.49 31.24
N LYS A 106 0.39 16.68 32.40
CA LYS A 106 0.24 18.01 33.01
C LYS A 106 1.58 18.71 33.31
N THR A 107 2.66 17.94 33.45
CA THR A 107 4.01 18.44 33.68
C THR A 107 4.67 19.04 32.44
N GLU A 108 4.17 18.74 31.24
CA GLU A 108 4.72 19.15 29.95
C GLU A 108 3.80 20.23 29.36
N MET A 109 3.98 21.48 29.78
CA MET A 109 3.20 22.61 29.27
C MET A 109 3.65 23.00 27.86
N GLY A 110 2.70 23.38 26.99
CA GLY A 110 2.98 23.76 25.60
C GLY A 110 3.30 22.59 24.65
N LYS A 111 3.14 21.35 25.12
CA LYS A 111 3.31 20.13 24.33
C LYS A 111 2.04 19.28 24.39
N VAL A 112 1.55 18.87 23.23
CA VAL A 112 0.48 17.88 23.10
C VAL A 112 1.07 16.61 22.51
N ALA A 113 1.04 15.52 23.27
CA ALA A 113 1.58 14.24 22.84
C ALA A 113 0.48 13.32 22.29
N PHE A 114 0.86 12.45 21.37
CA PHE A 114 -0.02 11.56 20.65
C PHE A 114 0.58 10.16 20.56
N ASP A 115 -0.29 9.16 20.67
CA ASP A 115 -0.03 7.80 20.28
C ASP A 115 -0.79 7.50 18.99
N LEU A 116 -0.03 7.29 17.90
CA LEU A 116 -0.53 7.12 16.55
C LEU A 116 -0.35 5.67 16.09
N LYS A 117 -1.37 5.16 15.41
CA LYS A 117 -1.36 3.82 14.80
C LYS A 117 -1.71 3.96 13.33
N PHE A 118 -0.77 3.58 12.48
CA PHE A 118 -0.93 3.57 11.03
C PHE A 118 -0.91 2.15 10.49
N LEU A 119 -1.63 1.93 9.38
CA LEU A 119 -1.67 0.67 8.66
C LEU A 119 -1.31 0.91 7.20
N GLU A 120 -0.43 0.12 6.62
CA GLU A 120 -0.08 0.27 5.20
C GLU A 120 -1.30 0.17 4.29
N GLN A 121 -1.31 0.95 3.23
CA GLN A 121 -2.36 0.84 2.21
C GLN A 121 -2.27 -0.51 1.51
N GLY A 122 -3.37 -1.26 1.52
CA GLY A 122 -3.53 -2.48 0.71
C GLY A 122 -3.83 -2.17 -0.76
N SER A 123 -3.80 -3.19 -1.62
CA SER A 123 -4.24 -3.05 -3.01
C SER A 123 -5.73 -2.66 -3.07
N GLU A 124 -6.05 -1.61 -3.83
CA GLU A 124 -7.43 -1.14 -4.03
C GLU A 124 -8.34 -2.20 -4.69
N ALA A 125 -7.75 -3.19 -5.38
CA ALA A 125 -8.49 -4.24 -6.06
C ALA A 125 -9.08 -5.33 -5.13
N GLY A 126 -8.65 -5.37 -3.85
CA GLY A 126 -9.19 -6.27 -2.84
C GLY A 126 -9.19 -7.76 -3.23
N GLY A 127 -8.14 -8.49 -2.86
CA GLY A 127 -8.08 -9.93 -3.12
C GLY A 127 -6.65 -10.46 -3.18
N PRO A 128 -6.46 -11.79 -3.26
CA PRO A 128 -5.15 -12.34 -3.57
C PRO A 128 -4.66 -11.72 -4.89
N SER A 129 -3.38 -11.39 -4.96
CA SER A 129 -2.76 -10.89 -6.20
C SER A 129 -3.19 -11.78 -7.37
N PRO A 130 -3.66 -11.21 -8.49
CA PRO A 130 -4.10 -12.02 -9.62
C PRO A 130 -2.94 -12.94 -10.01
N ILE A 131 -3.18 -14.24 -9.91
CA ILE A 131 -2.27 -15.24 -10.47
C ILE A 131 -2.15 -14.86 -11.96
N ALA A 132 -0.92 -14.81 -12.48
CA ALA A 132 -0.61 -14.49 -13.88
C ALA A 132 -1.13 -15.55 -14.89
N LEU A 133 -2.25 -16.21 -14.58
CA LEU A 133 -3.00 -17.06 -15.48
C LEU A 133 -3.74 -16.24 -16.55
N GLY A 134 -4.00 -14.95 -16.27
CA GLY A 134 -4.66 -14.02 -17.19
C GLY A 134 -3.89 -13.78 -18.49
N ASP A 135 -2.55 -13.80 -18.45
CA ASP A 135 -1.71 -13.63 -19.65
C ASP A 135 -1.90 -14.78 -20.66
N ARG A 136 -2.23 -16.00 -20.19
CA ARG A 136 -2.46 -17.15 -21.09
C ARG A 136 -3.84 -17.12 -21.74
N ILE A 137 -4.84 -16.59 -21.04
CA ILE A 137 -6.20 -16.43 -21.59
C ILE A 137 -6.22 -15.30 -22.62
N ALA A 138 -5.52 -14.20 -22.35
CA ALA A 138 -5.38 -13.09 -23.31
C ALA A 138 -4.66 -13.53 -24.60
N GLN A 139 -3.58 -14.32 -24.49
CA GLN A 139 -2.88 -14.87 -25.66
C GLN A 139 -3.79 -15.82 -26.49
N GLY A 140 -4.51 -16.74 -25.84
CA GLY A 140 -5.41 -17.65 -26.55
C GLY A 140 -6.59 -16.97 -27.28
N ALA A 141 -7.05 -15.82 -26.77
CA ALA A 141 -8.08 -15.02 -27.41
C ALA A 141 -7.57 -14.25 -28.64
N LEU A 142 -6.31 -13.79 -28.63
CA LEU A 142 -5.70 -13.16 -29.82
C LEU A 142 -5.38 -14.18 -30.91
N ASP A 143 -4.91 -15.38 -30.55
CA ASP A 143 -4.57 -16.43 -31.53
C ASP A 143 -5.80 -16.92 -32.30
N THR A 144 -6.96 -16.97 -31.65
CA THR A 144 -8.23 -17.35 -32.29
C THR A 144 -8.79 -16.23 -33.19
N LEU A 145 -8.60 -14.96 -32.83
CA LEU A 145 -8.99 -13.83 -33.70
C LEU A 145 -8.12 -13.76 -34.97
N GLY A 146 -6.82 -14.06 -34.87
CA GLY A 146 -5.93 -14.11 -36.04
C GLY A 146 -6.36 -15.14 -37.10
N GLY A 147 -6.85 -16.30 -36.65
CA GLY A 147 -7.38 -17.34 -37.56
C GLY A 147 -8.67 -16.92 -38.27
N ILE A 148 -9.60 -16.29 -37.55
CA ILE A 148 -10.91 -15.86 -38.10
C ILE A 148 -10.74 -14.75 -39.14
N VAL A 149 -9.77 -13.84 -38.94
CA VAL A 149 -9.48 -12.77 -39.90
C VAL A 149 -8.82 -13.34 -41.17
N SER A 150 -7.94 -14.34 -41.06
CA SER A 150 -7.33 -15.01 -42.22
C SER A 150 -8.36 -15.74 -43.09
N ASP A 151 -9.29 -16.45 -42.46
CA ASP A 151 -10.37 -17.17 -43.17
C ASP A 151 -11.37 -16.20 -43.81
N ALA A 152 -11.69 -15.08 -43.14
CA ALA A 152 -12.59 -14.06 -43.68
C ALA A 152 -11.98 -13.29 -44.88
N ILE A 153 -10.66 -13.07 -44.89
CA ILE A 153 -9.99 -12.39 -46.02
C ILE A 153 -9.89 -13.33 -47.23
N SER A 154 -9.60 -14.62 -47.02
CA SER A 154 -9.55 -15.59 -48.14
C SER A 154 -10.92 -15.85 -48.76
N ALA A 155 -12.00 -15.76 -47.97
CA ALA A 155 -13.37 -15.89 -48.48
C ALA A 155 -13.89 -14.64 -49.22
N PHE A 156 -13.25 -13.47 -49.05
CA PHE A 156 -13.68 -12.20 -49.64
C PHE A 156 -12.84 -11.78 -50.86
N VAL A 157 -11.83 -12.56 -51.26
CA VAL A 157 -11.14 -12.35 -52.54
C VAL A 157 -11.81 -13.27 -53.58
N PRO A 158 -12.74 -12.75 -54.41
CA PRO A 158 -13.20 -13.49 -55.57
C PRO A 158 -12.02 -13.75 -56.52
N ASP A 159 -11.97 -14.96 -57.07
CA ASP A 159 -10.98 -15.50 -58.02
C ASP A 159 -10.85 -14.69 -59.34
N GLU A 160 -11.59 -13.59 -59.48
CA GLU A 160 -11.61 -12.73 -60.68
C GLU A 160 -10.69 -11.49 -60.62
N LEU A 161 -9.95 -11.25 -59.53
CA LEU A 161 -9.05 -10.08 -59.44
C LEU A 161 -7.55 -10.40 -59.34
N VAL A 162 -7.13 -11.64 -59.59
CA VAL A 162 -5.71 -12.04 -59.63
C VAL A 162 -4.96 -11.46 -60.85
N GLY A 163 -5.67 -10.86 -61.81
CA GLY A 163 -5.11 -10.38 -63.08
C GLY A 163 -4.77 -8.89 -63.21
N PHE A 164 -5.00 -8.04 -62.20
CA PHE A 164 -4.94 -6.57 -62.40
C PHE A 164 -4.08 -5.78 -61.39
N LEU A 165 -2.91 -6.28 -61.01
CA LEU A 165 -1.89 -5.43 -60.36
C LEU A 165 -0.52 -5.57 -61.05
N PRO A 166 0.14 -4.45 -61.44
CA PRO A 166 1.46 -4.47 -62.05
C PRO A 166 2.56 -4.83 -61.04
N PRO A 167 3.69 -5.38 -61.50
CA PRO A 167 4.81 -5.73 -60.63
C PRO A 167 5.55 -4.49 -60.16
N PHE A 168 5.62 -4.28 -58.84
CA PHE A 168 6.68 -3.54 -58.17
C PHE A 168 7.00 -4.19 -56.83
#